data_AF-A0A352NRF9-F1
#
_entry.id   AF-A0A352NRF9-F1
#
_cell.length_a   1.000
_cell.length_b   1.000
_cell.length_c   1.000
_cell.angle_alpha   90.00
_cell.angle_beta   90.00
_cell.angle_gamma   90.00
#
_symmetry.space_group_name_H-M   'P 1'
#
loop_
_entity.id
_entity.type
_entity.pdbx_description
1 polymer ?
#
loop_
_entity_poly.entity_id
_entity_poly.type
_entity_poly.pdbx_seq_one_letter_code
_entity_poly.pdbx_strand_id
1 'polypeptide(L)'
;MVKYKRNSIILVLSLLTVFLTVVFATMGYRAKSLAKEAQNSKNCYFVITGKKTICKIDSVTNQIVSRINVEGIPEDVKISPDGKTLAVVVLNADDEDKNGFILFYNIKDNKLIKKLEVGKHPSRISFVGNKNYIMVTNTKDNNISLIDAENYTLLQPISSGRRPIGLCLSADGKYCYVANTGEDTITVVNTENFKNTEKMRVGRYPTDISLNKVNGNIMVTLSREKAVALINPGTGDIEKVNLLDVPRGFCR
;
A
#
# COMPACT_ATOMS: atom_id res chain seq x y z
N MET A 1 -36.69 -9.01 -69.33
CA MET A 1 -36.86 -9.53 -67.96
C MET A 1 -35.52 -9.52 -67.20
N VAL A 2 -34.83 -8.38 -67.02
CA VAL A 2 -33.55 -8.28 -66.26
C VAL A 2 -33.37 -6.87 -65.67
N LYS A 3 -34.32 -6.37 -64.88
CA LYS A 3 -34.15 -5.09 -64.11
C LYS A 3 -34.22 -5.27 -62.60
N TYR A 4 -34.67 -6.43 -62.10
CA TYR A 4 -34.85 -6.67 -60.66
C TYR A 4 -33.56 -7.08 -59.93
N LYS A 5 -32.59 -7.73 -60.59
CA LYS A 5 -31.40 -8.29 -59.92
C LYS A 5 -30.37 -7.24 -59.48
N ARG A 6 -30.30 -6.09 -60.17
CA ARG A 6 -29.30 -5.04 -59.91
C ARG A 6 -29.66 -4.18 -58.69
N ASN A 7 -30.95 -3.93 -58.46
CA ASN A 7 -31.41 -3.19 -57.29
C ASN A 7 -31.24 -3.99 -55.99
N SER A 8 -31.45 -5.31 -56.03
CA SER A 8 -31.24 -6.18 -54.87
C SER A 8 -29.77 -6.24 -54.44
N ILE A 9 -28.82 -6.25 -55.39
CA ILE A 9 -27.38 -6.25 -55.09
C ILE A 9 -26.94 -4.92 -54.46
N ILE A 10 -27.46 -3.80 -54.97
CA ILE A 10 -27.17 -2.46 -54.42
C ILE A 10 -27.70 -2.34 -52.99
N LEU A 11 -28.91 -2.86 -52.73
CA LEU A 11 -29.52 -2.85 -51.39
C LEU A 11 -28.72 -3.71 -50.39
N VAL A 12 -28.24 -4.87 -50.82
CA VAL A 12 -27.42 -5.77 -49.99
C VAL A 12 -26.05 -5.15 -49.70
N LEU A 13 -25.39 -4.51 -50.68
CA LEU A 13 -24.15 -3.79 -50.44
C LEU A 13 -24.35 -2.58 -49.50
N SER A 14 -25.46 -1.85 -49.63
CA SER A 14 -25.76 -0.71 -48.75
C SER A 14 -26.08 -1.16 -47.32
N LEU A 15 -26.76 -2.30 -47.15
CA LEU A 15 -27.01 -2.89 -45.83
C LEU A 15 -25.71 -3.38 -45.19
N LEU A 16 -24.81 -3.99 -45.97
CA LEU A 16 -23.52 -4.45 -45.48
C LEU A 16 -22.60 -3.31 -45.05
N THR A 17 -22.57 -2.19 -45.79
CA THR A 17 -21.78 -1.01 -45.42
C THR A 17 -22.34 -0.32 -44.18
N VAL A 18 -23.65 -0.19 -44.05
CA VAL A 18 -24.29 0.33 -42.83
C VAL A 18 -24.01 -0.60 -41.63
N PHE A 19 -24.05 -1.92 -41.83
CA PHE A 19 -23.71 -2.88 -40.78
C PHE A 19 -22.24 -2.75 -40.35
N LEU A 20 -21.30 -2.66 -41.30
CA LEU A 20 -19.88 -2.47 -40.99
C LEU A 20 -19.64 -1.17 -40.22
N THR A 21 -20.23 -0.05 -40.63
CA THR A 21 -20.02 1.24 -39.95
C THR A 21 -20.56 1.23 -38.54
N VAL A 22 -21.71 0.57 -38.29
CA VAL A 22 -22.26 0.38 -36.95
C VAL A 22 -21.35 -0.51 -36.09
N VAL A 23 -20.78 -1.60 -36.63
CA VAL A 23 -19.84 -2.46 -35.92
C VAL A 23 -18.55 -1.70 -35.57
N PHE A 24 -17.97 -0.94 -36.51
CA PHE A 24 -16.79 -0.12 -36.25
C PHE A 24 -17.07 1.00 -35.24
N ALA A 25 -18.25 1.63 -35.30
CA ALA A 25 -18.66 2.65 -34.34
C ALA A 25 -18.85 2.06 -32.92
N THR A 26 -19.48 0.89 -32.81
CA THR A 26 -19.68 0.20 -31.52
C THR A 26 -18.37 -0.31 -30.94
N MET A 27 -17.46 -0.85 -31.76
CA MET A 27 -16.10 -1.21 -31.34
C MET A 27 -15.30 0.02 -30.90
N GLY A 28 -15.36 1.12 -31.65
CA GLY A 28 -14.72 2.38 -31.29
C GLY A 28 -15.28 2.99 -30.01
N TYR A 29 -16.59 2.87 -29.78
CA TYR A 29 -17.24 3.32 -28.55
C TYR A 29 -16.83 2.46 -27.36
N ARG A 30 -16.81 1.13 -27.50
CA ARG A 30 -16.29 0.21 -26.47
C ARG A 30 -14.83 0.46 -26.16
N ALA A 31 -13.97 0.65 -27.16
CA ALA A 31 -12.56 0.97 -26.95
C ALA A 31 -12.37 2.30 -26.20
N LYS A 32 -13.14 3.33 -26.54
CA LYS A 32 -13.12 4.61 -25.82
C LYS A 32 -13.69 4.50 -24.41
N SER A 33 -14.74 3.71 -24.20
CA SER A 33 -15.32 3.45 -22.87
C SER A 33 -14.34 2.70 -21.97
N LEU A 34 -13.68 1.66 -22.48
CA LEU A 34 -12.64 0.92 -21.77
C LEU A 34 -11.42 1.81 -21.47
N ALA A 35 -11.00 2.66 -22.41
CA ALA A 35 -9.92 3.63 -22.17
C ALA A 35 -10.29 4.69 -21.13
N LYS A 36 -11.57 5.09 -21.07
CA LYS A 36 -12.09 6.04 -20.09
C LYS A 36 -12.26 5.42 -18.70
N GLU A 37 -12.62 4.13 -18.63
CA GLU A 37 -12.64 3.35 -17.38
C GLU A 37 -11.23 3.03 -16.87
N ALA A 38 -10.26 2.78 -17.76
CA ALA A 38 -8.84 2.66 -17.40
C ALA A 38 -8.23 3.98 -16.88
N GLN A 39 -8.84 5.12 -17.22
CA GLN A 39 -8.48 6.43 -16.67
C GLN A 39 -9.07 6.73 -15.28
N ASN A 40 -9.95 5.89 -14.74
CA ASN A 40 -10.37 6.01 -13.35
C ASN A 40 -9.22 5.57 -12.45
N SER A 41 -8.63 6.53 -11.73
CA SER A 41 -7.45 6.39 -10.86
C SER A 41 -7.61 5.46 -9.65
N LYS A 42 -8.61 4.56 -9.65
CA LYS A 42 -8.92 3.64 -8.56
C LYS A 42 -8.35 2.23 -8.72
N ASN A 43 -7.76 1.90 -9.87
CA ASN A 43 -7.47 0.51 -10.25
C ASN A 43 -5.99 0.29 -10.62
N CYS A 44 -5.06 0.63 -9.73
CA CYS A 44 -3.66 0.26 -9.89
C CYS A 44 -3.06 -0.30 -8.61
N TYR A 45 -2.19 -1.30 -8.73
CA TYR A 45 -1.29 -1.72 -7.67
C TYR A 45 0.13 -1.24 -7.95
N PHE A 46 0.87 -0.95 -6.89
CA PHE A 46 2.27 -0.57 -6.96
C PHE A 46 3.12 -1.67 -6.33
N VAL A 47 4.12 -2.12 -7.07
CA VAL A 47 5.01 -3.20 -6.65
C VAL A 47 6.43 -2.70 -6.72
N ILE A 48 7.15 -2.83 -5.61
CA ILE A 48 8.60 -2.62 -5.61
C ILE A 48 9.24 -3.77 -6.38
N THR A 49 10.04 -3.44 -7.39
CA THR A 49 10.70 -4.39 -8.28
C THR A 49 12.19 -4.05 -8.38
N GLY A 50 13.05 -5.05 -8.21
CA GLY A 50 14.49 -4.83 -8.18
C GLY A 50 14.92 -3.96 -6.99
N LYS A 51 16.03 -3.23 -7.13
CA LYS A 51 16.59 -2.43 -6.04
C LYS A 51 16.09 -0.98 -5.97
N LYS A 52 15.56 -0.43 -7.05
CA LYS A 52 15.31 1.03 -7.20
C LYS A 52 14.07 1.39 -8.02
N THR A 53 13.19 0.44 -8.31
CA THR A 53 12.07 0.68 -9.24
C THR A 53 10.75 0.27 -8.62
N ILE A 54 9.71 1.06 -8.87
CA ILE A 54 8.32 0.74 -8.55
C ILE A 54 7.55 0.61 -9.85
N CYS A 55 6.93 -0.53 -10.06
CA CYS A 55 6.03 -0.76 -11.19
C CYS A 55 4.59 -0.39 -10.79
N LYS A 56 3.95 0.46 -11.60
CA LYS A 56 2.52 0.73 -11.55
C LYS A 56 1.83 -0.24 -12.50
N ILE A 57 0.97 -1.08 -11.96
CA ILE A 57 0.26 -2.12 -12.70
C ILE A 57 -1.22 -1.77 -12.69
N ASP A 58 -1.84 -1.72 -13.87
CA ASP A 58 -3.28 -1.57 -13.99
C ASP A 58 -3.97 -2.87 -13.54
N SER A 59 -4.92 -2.77 -12.62
CA SER A 59 -5.55 -3.94 -11.99
C SER A 59 -6.61 -4.61 -12.84
N VAL A 60 -7.00 -4.00 -13.98
CA VAL A 60 -8.00 -4.57 -14.90
C VAL A 60 -7.29 -5.37 -15.98
N THR A 61 -6.24 -4.79 -16.56
CA THR A 61 -5.47 -5.36 -17.67
C THR A 61 -4.28 -6.20 -17.21
N ASN A 62 -3.87 -6.06 -15.94
CA ASN A 62 -2.66 -6.65 -15.37
C ASN A 62 -1.36 -6.26 -16.11
N GLN A 63 -1.38 -5.12 -16.79
CA GLN A 63 -0.22 -4.61 -17.53
C GLN A 63 0.52 -3.52 -16.75
N ILE A 64 1.84 -3.44 -16.94
CA ILE A 64 2.65 -2.37 -16.40
C ILE A 64 2.37 -1.09 -17.21
N VAL A 65 1.77 -0.10 -16.55
CA VAL A 65 1.45 1.20 -17.14
C VAL A 65 2.66 2.13 -17.14
N SER A 66 3.44 2.08 -16.06
CA SER A 66 4.60 2.96 -15.89
C SER A 66 5.57 2.41 -14.84
N ARG A 67 6.81 2.90 -14.87
CA ARG A 67 7.85 2.61 -13.89
C ARG A 67 8.34 3.90 -13.26
N ILE A 68 8.46 3.92 -11.95
CA ILE A 68 9.01 5.03 -11.17
C ILE A 68 10.39 4.59 -10.70
N ASN A 69 11.43 5.34 -11.06
CA ASN A 69 12.76 5.14 -10.53
C ASN A 69 12.92 5.96 -9.25
N VAL A 70 13.39 5.29 -8.20
CA VAL A 70 13.58 5.83 -6.87
C VAL A 70 15.07 6.01 -6.62
N GLU A 71 15.45 7.20 -6.20
CA GLU A 71 16.76 7.43 -5.59
C GLU A 71 16.76 6.72 -4.23
N GLY A 72 17.68 5.78 -3.98
CA GLY A 72 17.70 4.97 -2.75
C GLY A 72 17.12 3.57 -2.91
N ILE A 73 16.83 2.88 -1.80
CA ILE A 73 16.24 1.53 -1.78
C ILE A 73 14.80 1.63 -1.24
N PRO A 74 13.76 1.43 -2.07
CA PRO A 74 12.38 1.45 -1.60
C PRO A 74 12.06 0.21 -0.75
N GLU A 75 11.47 0.41 0.41
CA GLU A 75 11.12 -0.65 1.39
C GLU A 75 9.62 -0.94 1.45
N ASP A 76 8.79 0.11 1.42
CA ASP A 76 7.34 -0.02 1.49
C ASP A 76 6.64 1.02 0.63
N VAL A 77 5.46 0.67 0.13
CA VAL A 77 4.62 1.54 -0.68
C VAL A 77 3.17 1.49 -0.19
N LYS A 78 2.55 2.67 -0.05
CA LYS A 78 1.13 2.79 0.29
C LYS A 78 0.45 3.87 -0.53
N ILE A 79 -0.79 3.58 -0.92
CA ILE A 79 -1.70 4.55 -1.52
C ILE A 79 -2.44 5.27 -0.39
N SER A 80 -2.59 6.59 -0.49
CA SER A 80 -3.39 7.39 0.43
C SER A 80 -4.86 6.96 0.40
N PRO A 81 -5.63 7.13 1.49
CA PRO A 81 -7.04 6.71 1.55
C PRO A 81 -7.92 7.30 0.44
N ASP A 82 -7.60 8.51 -0.02
CA ASP A 82 -8.31 9.19 -1.11
C ASP A 82 -7.88 8.73 -2.52
N GLY A 83 -6.89 7.84 -2.62
CA GLY A 83 -6.39 7.26 -3.86
C GLY A 83 -5.53 8.20 -4.71
N LYS A 84 -5.12 9.37 -4.21
CA LYS A 84 -4.42 10.39 -5.01
C LYS A 84 -2.90 10.35 -4.88
N THR A 85 -2.38 9.89 -3.75
CA THR A 85 -0.97 9.96 -3.40
C THR A 85 -0.39 8.57 -3.18
N LEU A 86 0.76 8.29 -3.79
CA LEU A 86 1.60 7.15 -3.47
C LEU A 86 2.70 7.63 -2.53
N ALA A 87 2.78 7.05 -1.33
CA ALA A 87 3.89 7.24 -0.42
C ALA A 87 4.85 6.04 -0.52
N VAL A 88 6.13 6.33 -0.64
CA VAL A 88 7.21 5.34 -0.78
C VAL A 88 8.20 5.57 0.35
N VAL A 89 8.42 4.57 1.20
CA VAL A 89 9.49 4.58 2.20
C VAL A 89 10.79 4.17 1.52
N VAL A 90 11.85 4.93 1.74
CA VAL A 90 13.12 4.74 1.06
C VAL A 90 14.28 4.81 2.05
N LEU A 91 15.13 3.77 2.01
CA LEU A 91 16.42 3.76 2.68
C LEU A 91 17.45 4.51 1.85
N ASN A 92 18.36 5.17 2.56
CA ASN A 92 19.56 5.71 1.94
C ASN A 92 20.46 4.55 1.47
N ALA A 93 20.76 4.50 0.17
CA ALA A 93 21.51 3.39 -0.41
C ALA A 93 23.00 3.42 -0.09
N ASP A 94 23.53 4.60 0.24
CA ASP A 94 24.96 4.81 0.42
C ASP A 94 25.40 4.57 1.87
N ASP A 95 24.47 4.73 2.82
CA ASP A 95 24.74 4.64 4.25
C ASP A 95 23.45 4.37 5.03
N GLU A 96 23.32 3.16 5.57
CA GLU A 96 22.16 2.76 6.37
C GLU A 96 22.07 3.45 7.74
N ASP A 97 23.11 4.17 8.18
CA ASP A 97 23.12 4.95 9.42
C ASP A 97 22.68 6.41 9.19
N LYS A 98 22.45 6.81 7.93
CA LYS A 98 21.77 8.06 7.59
C LYS A 98 20.25 7.92 7.70
N ASN A 99 19.63 9.07 7.86
CA ASN A 99 18.19 9.20 7.77
C ASN A 99 17.69 8.72 6.40
N GLY A 100 16.59 7.98 6.40
CA GLY A 100 15.85 7.66 5.19
C GLY A 100 14.88 8.80 4.85
N PHE A 101 14.03 8.55 3.85
CA PHE A 101 13.02 9.52 3.44
C PHE A 101 11.77 8.85 2.90
N ILE A 102 10.71 9.65 2.81
CA ILE A 102 9.49 9.29 2.12
C ILE A 102 9.41 10.12 0.84
N LEU A 103 9.09 9.46 -0.26
CA LEU A 103 8.73 10.11 -1.52
C LEU A 103 7.23 10.03 -1.72
N PHE A 104 6.60 11.18 -1.90
CA PHE A 104 5.18 11.32 -2.20
C PHE A 104 5.01 11.62 -3.68
N TYR A 105 4.27 10.77 -4.39
CA TYR A 105 3.98 10.93 -5.81
C TYR A 105 2.48 11.11 -6.04
N ASN A 106 2.12 11.96 -7.00
CA ASN A 106 0.76 12.00 -7.53
C ASN A 106 0.51 10.73 -8.35
N ILE A 107 -0.52 9.96 -8.03
CA ILE A 107 -0.81 8.69 -8.69
C ILE A 107 -1.24 8.87 -10.15
N LYS A 108 -1.85 10.01 -10.50
CA LYS A 108 -2.37 10.25 -11.86
C LYS A 108 -1.24 10.37 -12.88
N ASP A 109 -0.20 11.13 -12.57
CA ASP A 109 0.88 11.47 -13.50
C ASP A 109 2.29 11.05 -13.02
N ASN A 110 2.38 10.38 -11.87
CA ASN A 110 3.62 9.94 -11.22
C ASN A 110 4.61 11.07 -10.90
N LYS A 111 4.16 12.32 -10.82
CA LYS A 111 5.04 13.43 -10.45
C LYS A 111 5.32 13.43 -8.96
N LEU A 112 6.59 13.66 -8.61
CA LEU A 112 6.99 13.84 -7.22
C LEU A 112 6.34 15.11 -6.65
N ILE A 113 5.58 14.95 -5.59
CA ILE A 113 4.97 16.03 -4.81
C ILE A 113 5.97 16.54 -3.78
N LYS A 114 6.58 15.61 -3.02
CA LYS A 114 7.46 15.95 -1.91
C LYS A 114 8.44 14.81 -1.60
N LYS A 115 9.68 15.18 -1.25
CA LYS A 115 10.64 14.34 -0.53
C LYS A 115 10.70 14.84 0.92
N LEU A 116 10.48 13.94 1.87
CA LEU A 116 10.49 14.24 3.30
C LEU A 116 11.48 13.33 4.02
N GLU A 117 12.46 13.92 4.69
CA GLU A 117 13.40 13.17 5.53
C GLU A 117 12.68 12.65 6.80
N VAL A 118 13.00 11.43 7.20
CA VAL A 118 12.49 10.78 8.42
C VAL A 118 13.65 10.21 9.24
N GLY A 119 13.39 9.30 10.19
CA GLY A 119 14.44 8.70 10.98
C GLY A 119 15.31 7.71 10.21
N LYS A 120 16.20 7.03 10.93
CA LYS A 120 17.14 6.05 10.41
C LYS A 120 16.48 4.70 10.16
N HIS A 121 16.80 4.14 9.00
CA HIS A 121 16.32 2.84 8.54
C HIS A 121 14.78 2.70 8.62
N PRO A 122 14.02 3.62 7.97
CA PRO A 122 12.58 3.57 7.96
C PRO A 122 12.09 2.28 7.26
N SER A 123 11.02 1.67 7.78
CA SER A 123 10.55 0.37 7.27
C SER A 123 9.11 0.42 6.76
N ARG A 124 8.11 0.50 7.66
CA ARG A 124 6.70 0.44 7.28
C ARG A 124 6.03 1.80 7.39
N ILE A 125 5.09 2.05 6.48
CA ILE A 125 4.28 3.28 6.46
C ILE A 125 2.79 2.95 6.55
N SER A 126 2.02 3.79 7.24
CA SER A 126 0.56 3.76 7.18
C SER A 126 -0.03 5.15 7.26
N PHE A 127 -1.11 5.35 6.51
CA PHE A 127 -1.98 6.51 6.64
C PHE A 127 -2.98 6.26 7.77
N VAL A 128 -3.10 7.20 8.69
CA VAL A 128 -4.14 7.23 9.73
C VAL A 128 -5.37 7.88 9.11
N GLY A 129 -6.16 7.06 8.42
CA GLY A 129 -7.10 7.49 7.37
C GLY A 129 -8.26 8.40 7.79
N ASN A 130 -8.44 8.66 9.08
CA ASN A 130 -9.45 9.59 9.61
C ASN A 130 -8.88 10.93 10.12
N LYS A 131 -7.55 11.10 10.17
CA LYS A 131 -6.93 12.21 10.93
C LYS A 131 -5.84 12.99 10.18
N ASN A 132 -5.67 12.78 8.87
CA ASN A 132 -4.60 13.45 8.08
C ASN A 132 -3.19 13.25 8.67
N TYR A 133 -2.88 12.07 9.21
CA TYR A 133 -1.53 11.74 9.67
C TYR A 133 -0.96 10.52 8.95
N ILE A 134 0.37 10.47 8.90
CA ILE A 134 1.15 9.34 8.40
C ILE A 134 2.11 8.92 9.52
N MET A 135 2.25 7.61 9.72
CA MET A 135 3.18 7.02 10.66
C MET A 135 4.19 6.16 9.91
N VAL A 136 5.48 6.30 10.24
CA VAL A 136 6.57 5.48 9.69
C VAL A 136 7.45 4.93 10.80
N THR A 137 7.69 3.63 10.81
CA THR A 137 8.59 2.98 11.77
C THR A 137 10.05 3.23 11.38
N ASN A 138 10.87 3.70 12.31
CA ASN A 138 12.31 3.91 12.11
C ASN A 138 13.10 2.87 12.91
N THR A 139 13.63 1.88 12.20
CA THR A 139 14.18 0.66 12.83
C THR A 139 15.39 0.97 13.70
N LYS A 140 16.28 1.87 13.25
CA LYS A 140 17.52 2.17 13.98
C LYS A 140 17.34 3.24 15.06
N ASP A 141 16.33 4.10 14.93
CA ASP A 141 16.04 5.14 15.93
C ASP A 141 15.11 4.68 17.06
N ASN A 142 14.53 3.47 16.95
CA ASN A 142 13.58 2.92 17.93
C ASN A 142 12.36 3.83 18.16
N ASN A 143 11.92 4.53 17.12
CA ASN A 143 10.80 5.45 17.18
C ASN A 143 9.91 5.33 15.92
N ILE A 144 8.86 6.13 15.90
CA ILE A 144 7.93 6.27 14.79
C ILE A 144 7.92 7.74 14.39
N SER A 145 8.22 8.05 13.14
CA SER A 145 7.99 9.37 12.57
C SER A 145 6.48 9.60 12.43
N LEU A 146 5.99 10.67 13.07
CA LEU A 146 4.63 11.17 12.89
C LEU A 146 4.66 12.35 11.93
N ILE A 147 3.81 12.32 10.91
CA ILE A 147 3.84 13.29 9.82
C ILE A 147 2.43 13.83 9.60
N ASP A 148 2.30 15.13 9.45
CA ASP A 148 1.12 15.80 8.93
C ASP A 148 1.01 15.49 7.42
N ALA A 149 -0.07 14.82 7.03
CA ALA A 149 -0.28 14.37 5.64
C ALA A 149 -0.71 15.49 4.69
N GLU A 150 -1.23 16.60 5.21
CA GLU A 150 -1.66 17.76 4.44
C GLU A 150 -0.46 18.62 4.05
N ASN A 151 0.43 18.87 5.02
CA ASN A 151 1.59 19.74 4.84
C ASN A 151 2.89 18.98 4.54
N TYR A 152 2.88 17.66 4.67
CA TYR A 152 4.08 16.80 4.60
C TYR A 152 5.19 17.28 5.53
N THR A 153 4.83 17.60 6.78
CA THR A 153 5.77 18.07 7.80
C THR A 153 5.94 17.02 8.89
N LEU A 154 7.17 16.89 9.38
CA LEU A 154 7.49 16.01 10.50
C LEU A 154 7.03 16.66 11.81
N LEU A 155 6.27 15.91 12.60
CA LEU A 155 5.84 16.28 13.94
C LEU A 155 6.74 15.61 14.98
N GLN A 156 6.40 15.76 16.26
CA GLN A 156 7.14 15.10 17.32
C GLN A 156 7.10 13.58 17.14
N PRO A 157 8.28 12.90 17.08
CA PRO A 157 8.32 11.46 16.92
C PRO A 157 7.78 10.74 18.16
N ILE A 158 7.24 9.55 17.95
CA ILE A 158 6.66 8.72 18.99
C ILE A 158 7.67 7.63 19.34
N SER A 159 8.10 7.56 20.60
CA SER A 159 9.00 6.50 21.06
C SER A 159 8.36 5.12 20.87
N SER A 160 9.14 4.10 20.49
CA SER A 160 8.68 2.71 20.45
C SER A 160 9.59 1.79 21.27
N GLY A 161 9.46 0.48 21.10
CA GLY A 161 10.44 -0.50 21.53
C GLY A 161 11.63 -0.61 20.57
N ARG A 162 12.58 -1.49 20.88
CA ARG A 162 13.75 -1.72 20.03
C ARG A 162 13.39 -2.31 18.67
N ARG A 163 13.96 -1.73 17.61
CA ARG A 163 13.81 -2.14 16.20
C ARG A 163 12.33 -2.30 15.80
N PRO A 164 11.54 -1.21 15.79
CA PRO A 164 10.17 -1.26 15.29
C PRO A 164 10.18 -1.52 13.79
N ILE A 165 9.45 -2.53 13.33
CA ILE A 165 9.35 -2.88 11.90
C ILE A 165 7.89 -2.84 11.47
N GLY A 166 7.10 -3.84 11.83
CA GLY A 166 5.70 -3.95 11.45
C GLY A 166 4.84 -2.83 12.04
N LEU A 167 3.86 -2.36 11.27
CA LEU A 167 2.90 -1.33 11.70
C LEU A 167 1.51 -1.64 11.13
N CYS A 168 0.48 -1.64 11.99
CA CYS A 168 -0.91 -1.82 11.57
C CYS A 168 -1.88 -1.02 12.43
N LEU A 169 -2.95 -0.50 11.82
CA LEU A 169 -4.06 0.17 12.53
C LEU A 169 -5.14 -0.82 12.94
N SER A 170 -5.86 -0.51 14.03
CA SER A 170 -7.14 -1.13 14.39
C SER A 170 -8.22 -0.81 13.34
N ALA A 171 -9.31 -1.57 13.34
CA ALA A 171 -10.41 -1.40 12.39
C ALA A 171 -11.03 0.02 12.44
N ASP A 172 -11.14 0.58 13.64
CA ASP A 172 -11.65 1.93 13.89
C ASP A 172 -10.58 3.04 13.76
N GLY A 173 -9.33 2.65 13.48
CA GLY A 173 -8.19 3.55 13.37
C GLY A 173 -7.78 4.25 14.66
N LYS A 174 -8.36 3.91 15.83
CA LYS A 174 -8.04 4.54 17.13
C LYS A 174 -6.70 4.10 17.70
N TYR A 175 -6.23 2.93 17.31
CA TYR A 175 -4.97 2.36 17.79
C TYR A 175 -4.07 1.97 16.63
N CYS A 176 -2.77 2.15 16.84
CA CYS A 176 -1.71 1.67 15.97
C CYS A 176 -0.85 0.68 16.76
N TYR A 177 -0.64 -0.51 16.19
CA TYR A 177 0.16 -1.58 16.76
C TYR A 177 1.47 -1.65 15.99
N VAL A 178 2.59 -1.64 16.73
CA VAL A 178 3.93 -1.66 16.17
C VAL A 178 4.71 -2.85 16.71
N ALA A 179 5.17 -3.72 15.82
CA ALA A 179 5.99 -4.88 16.18
C ALA A 179 7.45 -4.44 16.43
N ASN A 180 7.93 -4.64 17.65
CA ASN A 180 9.30 -4.31 18.07
C ASN A 180 10.17 -5.57 18.01
N THR A 181 10.76 -5.80 16.84
CA THR A 181 11.52 -7.02 16.53
C THR A 181 12.74 -7.21 17.44
N GLY A 182 13.31 -6.13 17.96
CA GLY A 182 14.52 -6.15 18.79
C GLY A 182 14.29 -6.42 20.28
N GLU A 183 13.03 -6.56 20.71
CA GLU A 183 12.71 -6.83 22.13
C GLU A 183 11.47 -7.71 22.34
N ASP A 184 10.96 -8.37 21.28
CA ASP A 184 9.86 -9.34 21.33
C ASP A 184 8.51 -8.75 21.82
N THR A 185 8.30 -7.45 21.65
CA THR A 185 7.09 -6.76 22.09
C THR A 185 6.30 -6.18 20.92
N ILE A 186 5.06 -5.77 21.19
CA ILE A 186 4.35 -4.75 20.43
C ILE A 186 4.22 -3.48 21.26
N THR A 187 4.26 -2.32 20.61
CA THR A 187 3.83 -1.04 21.18
C THR A 187 2.43 -0.73 20.68
N VAL A 188 1.52 -0.29 21.56
CA VAL A 188 0.18 0.21 21.20
C VAL A 188 0.17 1.72 21.34
N VAL A 189 -0.11 2.42 20.25
CA VAL A 189 -0.18 3.89 20.19
C VAL A 189 -1.63 4.32 20.00
N ASN A 190 -2.13 5.22 20.85
CA ASN A 190 -3.42 5.87 20.64
C ASN A 190 -3.27 6.95 19.56
N THR A 191 -4.07 6.89 18.49
CA THR A 191 -3.94 7.79 17.34
C THR A 191 -4.66 9.12 17.51
N GLU A 192 -5.39 9.35 18.62
CA GLU A 192 -6.00 10.65 18.94
C GLU A 192 -4.97 11.62 19.53
N ASN A 193 -4.03 11.10 20.32
CA ASN A 193 -3.04 11.91 21.03
C ASN A 193 -1.59 11.49 20.76
N PHE A 194 -1.39 10.45 19.95
CA PHE A 194 -0.08 9.91 19.56
C PHE A 194 0.81 9.49 20.74
N LYS A 195 0.19 9.08 21.85
CA LYS A 195 0.89 8.55 23.01
C LYS A 195 0.86 7.03 23.04
N ASN A 196 1.95 6.46 23.55
CA ASN A 196 1.99 5.05 23.88
C ASN A 196 0.99 4.76 25.00
N THR A 197 0.21 3.72 24.81
CA THR A 197 -0.77 3.25 25.79
C THR A 197 -0.29 1.97 26.48
N GLU A 198 0.39 1.11 25.73
CA GLU A 198 0.84 -0.18 26.25
C GLU A 198 2.06 -0.70 25.49
N LYS A 199 2.87 -1.52 26.17
CA LYS A 199 3.89 -2.36 25.56
C LYS A 199 3.68 -3.79 26.05
N MET A 200 3.50 -4.73 25.13
CA MET A 200 3.12 -6.11 25.43
C MET A 200 4.09 -7.09 24.79
N ARG A 201 4.54 -8.11 25.54
CA ARG A 201 5.38 -9.19 24.99
C ARG A 201 4.51 -10.21 24.25
N VAL A 202 4.84 -10.50 23.00
CA VAL A 202 3.98 -11.33 22.11
C VAL A 202 4.61 -12.64 21.67
N GLY A 203 5.93 -12.71 21.68
CA GLY A 203 6.70 -13.88 21.22
C GLY A 203 7.99 -13.46 20.53
N ARG A 204 8.86 -14.42 20.22
CA ARG A 204 10.22 -14.14 19.73
C ARG A 204 10.21 -13.62 18.30
N TYR A 205 10.88 -12.48 18.13
CA TYR A 205 11.14 -11.85 16.84
C TYR A 205 9.85 -11.52 16.05
N PRO A 206 8.96 -10.69 16.62
CA PRO A 206 7.76 -10.23 15.93
C PRO A 206 8.17 -9.33 14.77
N THR A 207 7.70 -9.62 13.55
CA THR A 207 8.15 -8.95 12.33
C THR A 207 7.02 -8.22 11.62
N ASP A 208 6.14 -8.95 10.95
CA ASP A 208 4.97 -8.40 10.28
C ASP A 208 3.73 -8.43 11.17
N ILE A 209 2.82 -7.49 10.93
CA ILE A 209 1.62 -7.28 11.75
C ILE A 209 0.44 -6.87 10.88
N SER A 210 -0.72 -7.49 11.09
CA SER A 210 -1.92 -7.22 10.29
C SER A 210 -3.20 -7.39 11.10
N LEU A 211 -4.16 -6.50 10.87
CA LEU A 211 -5.53 -6.63 11.35
C LEU A 211 -6.28 -7.74 10.59
N ASN A 212 -6.85 -8.67 11.34
CA ASN A 212 -7.93 -9.52 10.85
C ASN A 212 -9.24 -8.71 10.84
N LYS A 213 -9.74 -8.40 9.64
CA LYS A 213 -10.95 -7.56 9.47
C LYS A 213 -12.25 -8.26 9.86
N VAL A 214 -12.25 -9.58 10.04
CA VAL A 214 -13.46 -10.35 10.39
C VAL A 214 -13.73 -10.27 11.88
N ASN A 215 -12.73 -10.51 12.72
CA ASN A 215 -12.89 -10.57 14.17
C ASN A 215 -12.20 -9.42 14.93
N GLY A 216 -11.42 -8.57 14.25
CA GLY A 216 -10.71 -7.45 14.86
C GLY A 216 -9.38 -7.81 15.53
N ASN A 217 -8.96 -9.08 15.51
CA ASN A 217 -7.69 -9.48 16.11
C ASN A 217 -6.49 -8.90 15.36
N ILE A 218 -5.43 -8.61 16.11
CA ILE A 218 -4.14 -8.22 15.57
C ILE A 218 -3.28 -9.47 15.43
N MET A 219 -2.87 -9.79 14.21
CA MET A 219 -2.03 -10.94 13.89
C MET A 219 -0.58 -10.50 13.78
N VAL A 220 0.35 -11.24 14.38
CA VAL A 220 1.79 -10.93 14.38
C VAL A 220 2.58 -12.17 13.99
N THR A 221 3.46 -12.08 12.99
CA THR A 221 4.37 -13.18 12.65
C THR A 221 5.52 -13.25 13.64
N LEU A 222 5.77 -14.43 14.21
CA LEU A 222 6.86 -14.70 15.15
C LEU A 222 7.95 -15.53 14.46
N SER A 223 8.86 -14.86 13.76
CA SER A 223 9.78 -15.54 12.83
C SER A 223 10.79 -16.46 13.53
N ARG A 224 11.05 -16.27 14.83
CA ARG A 224 11.90 -17.17 15.63
C ARG A 224 11.14 -18.22 16.44
N GLU A 225 9.82 -18.26 16.33
CA GLU A 225 8.98 -19.31 16.92
C GLU A 225 8.29 -20.18 15.87
N LYS A 226 8.40 -19.84 14.57
CA LYS A 226 7.59 -20.45 13.50
C LYS A 226 6.09 -20.44 13.87
N ALA A 227 5.60 -19.29 14.29
CA ALA A 227 4.23 -19.16 14.76
C ALA A 227 3.61 -17.81 14.36
N VAL A 228 2.29 -17.73 14.44
CA VAL A 228 1.53 -16.47 14.39
C VAL A 228 0.88 -16.26 15.74
N ALA A 229 1.08 -15.09 16.35
CA ALA A 229 0.31 -14.65 17.50
C ALA A 229 -0.98 -13.96 17.02
N LEU A 230 -2.12 -14.33 17.61
CA LEU A 230 -3.42 -13.70 17.44
C LEU A 230 -3.76 -12.96 18.73
N ILE A 231 -3.81 -11.64 18.66
CA ILE A 231 -3.97 -10.77 19.82
C ILE A 231 -5.38 -10.18 19.78
N ASN A 232 -6.17 -10.40 20.83
CA ASN A 232 -7.44 -9.72 21.00
C ASN A 232 -7.19 -8.31 21.58
N PRO A 233 -7.45 -7.23 20.85
CA PRO A 233 -7.15 -5.88 21.33
C PRO A 233 -8.03 -5.41 22.50
N GLY A 234 -9.18 -6.04 22.73
CA GLY A 234 -10.09 -5.67 23.82
C GLY A 234 -9.73 -6.32 25.16
N THR A 235 -9.17 -7.53 25.13
CA THR A 235 -8.81 -8.28 26.35
C THR A 235 -7.31 -8.36 26.60
N GLY A 236 -6.49 -8.18 25.56
CA GLY A 236 -5.05 -8.41 25.59
C GLY A 236 -4.65 -9.89 25.48
N ASP A 237 -5.61 -10.81 25.32
CA ASP A 237 -5.33 -12.24 25.21
C ASP A 237 -4.53 -12.55 23.95
N ILE A 238 -3.58 -13.49 24.08
CA ILE A 238 -2.72 -13.93 23.00
C ILE A 238 -2.87 -15.43 22.78
N GLU A 239 -3.37 -15.80 21.61
CA GLU A 239 -3.34 -17.17 21.11
C GLU A 239 -2.17 -17.34 20.13
N LYS A 240 -1.55 -18.52 20.08
CA LYS A 240 -0.49 -18.82 19.11
C LYS A 240 -0.86 -19.99 18.22
N VAL A 241 -0.71 -19.78 16.92
CA VAL A 241 -0.84 -20.81 15.89
C VAL A 241 0.55 -21.21 15.41
N ASN A 242 0.94 -22.45 15.67
CA ASN A 242 2.23 -22.99 15.22
C ASN A 242 2.21 -23.28 13.72
N LEU A 243 3.32 -23.00 13.07
CA LEU A 243 3.59 -23.23 11.66
C LEU A 243 4.75 -24.21 11.50
N LEU A 244 4.84 -24.83 10.34
CA LEU A 244 5.98 -25.69 10.00
C LEU A 244 7.23 -24.87 9.62
N ASP A 245 7.01 -23.74 8.94
CA ASP A 245 8.04 -22.87 8.38
C ASP A 245 8.02 -21.47 9.00
N VAL A 246 9.12 -20.74 8.77
CA VAL A 246 9.26 -19.37 9.26
C VAL A 246 8.31 -18.44 8.50
N PRO A 247 7.37 -17.77 9.18
CA PRO A 247 6.48 -16.81 8.52
C PRO A 247 7.27 -15.57 8.09
N ARG A 248 6.97 -15.09 6.87
CA ARG A 248 7.61 -13.90 6.27
C ARG A 248 6.73 -12.65 6.30
N GLY A 249 5.41 -12.82 6.32
CA GLY A 249 4.46 -11.72 6.36
C GLY A 249 3.05 -12.17 6.01
N PHE A 250 2.12 -11.22 6.05
CA PHE A 250 0.72 -11.38 5.67
C PHE A 250 0.47 -10.77 4.29
N CYS A 251 -0.33 -11.45 3.46
CA CYS A 251 -0.94 -10.85 2.28
C CYS A 251 -2.39 -10.44 2.61
N ARG A 252 -2.90 -9.42 1.91
CA ARG A 252 -4.28 -8.93 2.00
C ARG A 252 -4.94 -8.95 0.64
#